data_AF-R8BCP3-F1
#
_entry.id   AF-R8BCP3-F1
#
_cell.length_a   1.000
_cell.length_b   1.000
_cell.length_c   1.000
_cell.angle_alpha   90.00
_cell.angle_beta   90.00
_cell.angle_gamma   90.00
#
_symmetry.space_group_name_H-M   'P 1'
#
loop_
_entity.id
_entity.type
_entity.pdbx_description
1 polymer ?
#
loop_
_entity_poly.entity_id
_entity_poly.type
_entity_poly.pdbx_seq_one_letter_code
_entity_poly.pdbx_strand_id
1 'polypeptide(L)'
;MVVGILLGNFVPQTGPALQKGQFVGVSVPIAIGLLIMMYPILCKVRFESLYELLSHKGMWKQIIFSIFMNWVIAPFLMVLVWTGLAGGDGEYCAILVAINSILQMVLFAPLAVFFIRVIGHEDQALHISYTVVATSVGVFLGIPLAAAVLTRSIFRAMAGPEWAIKSYTRSFQLSEWQLHWWFTS
;
A
#
# COMPACT_ATOMS: atom_id res chain seq x y z
N MET A 1 2.08 -4.41 18.19
CA MET A 1 2.81 -3.14 18.48
C MET A 1 3.74 -3.26 19.68
N VAL A 2 3.28 -3.79 20.83
CA VAL A 2 4.08 -3.92 22.08
C VAL A 2 5.40 -4.67 21.88
N VAL A 3 5.40 -5.81 21.17
CA VAL A 3 6.61 -6.61 20.90
C VAL A 3 7.64 -5.84 20.05
N GLY A 4 7.17 -5.00 19.11
CA GLY A 4 8.05 -4.19 18.27
C GLY A 4 8.72 -3.04 19.03
N ILE A 5 7.98 -2.42 19.97
CA ILE A 5 8.51 -1.37 20.86
C ILE A 5 9.54 -1.98 21.84
N LEU A 6 9.26 -3.17 22.39
CA LEU A 6 10.17 -3.86 23.29
C LEU A 6 11.45 -4.30 22.58
N LEU A 7 11.38 -4.92 21.40
CA LEU A 7 12.57 -5.33 20.64
C LEU A 7 13.43 -4.14 20.19
N GLY A 8 12.81 -3.00 19.85
CA GLY A 8 13.53 -1.78 19.49
C GLY A 8 14.28 -1.13 20.66
N ASN A 9 13.78 -1.28 21.89
CA ASN A 9 14.37 -0.67 23.08
C ASN A 9 15.48 -1.55 23.72
N PHE A 10 15.39 -2.89 23.58
CA PHE A 10 16.35 -3.82 24.19
C PHE A 10 17.53 -4.22 23.30
N VAL A 11 17.51 -3.91 22.00
CA VAL A 11 18.62 -4.21 21.07
C VAL A 11 19.16 -2.91 20.44
N PRO A 12 20.18 -2.27 21.05
CA PRO A 12 20.82 -1.06 20.52
C PRO A 12 21.58 -1.28 19.20
N GLN A 13 21.67 -2.53 18.71
CA GLN A 13 22.29 -2.88 17.42
C GLN A 13 21.29 -2.95 16.25
N THR A 14 20.01 -2.67 16.47
CA THR A 14 19.00 -2.64 15.37
C THR A 14 19.25 -1.49 14.39
N GLY A 15 19.73 -0.33 14.87
CA GLY A 15 20.03 0.84 14.04
C GLY A 15 21.11 0.59 12.97
N PRO A 16 22.33 0.16 13.35
CA PRO A 16 23.44 -0.03 12.40
C PRO A 16 23.22 -1.20 11.41
N ALA A 17 22.51 -2.25 11.83
CA ALA A 17 22.13 -3.36 10.95
C ALA A 17 21.03 -2.97 9.95
N LEU A 18 20.11 -2.07 10.33
CA LEU A 18 19.11 -1.49 9.42
C LEU A 18 19.75 -0.51 8.43
N GLN A 19 20.67 0.35 8.86
CA GLN A 19 21.39 1.29 7.98
C GLN A 19 22.31 0.59 6.98
N LYS A 20 22.93 -0.55 7.34
CA LYS A 20 23.65 -1.41 6.39
C LYS A 20 22.74 -2.10 5.37
N GLY A 21 21.43 -2.15 5.63
CA GLY A 21 20.41 -2.75 4.78
C GLY A 21 19.34 -1.75 4.37
N GLN A 22 19.68 -0.49 4.07
CA GLN A 22 18.75 0.42 3.40
C GLN A 22 18.83 0.18 1.89
N PHE A 23 17.74 -0.27 1.29
CA PHE A 23 17.59 -0.40 -0.15
C PHE A 23 16.60 0.66 -0.63
N VAL A 24 17.07 1.63 -1.40
CA VAL A 24 16.27 2.76 -1.92
C VAL A 24 15.54 3.57 -0.82
N GLY A 25 16.24 3.86 0.29
CA GLY A 25 15.73 4.68 1.40
C GLY A 25 14.71 3.98 2.31
N VAL A 26 14.47 2.68 2.11
CA VAL A 26 13.57 1.86 2.94
C VAL A 26 14.35 0.70 3.55
N SER A 27 14.02 0.34 4.80
CA SER A 27 14.62 -0.80 5.49
C SER A 27 14.36 -2.10 4.73
N VAL A 28 15.40 -2.89 4.43
CA VAL A 28 15.29 -4.18 3.72
C VAL A 28 14.20 -5.12 4.25
N PRO A 29 13.99 -5.28 5.57
CA PRO A 29 12.91 -6.13 6.09
C PRO A 29 11.50 -5.64 5.67
N ILE A 30 11.30 -4.33 5.68
CA ILE A 30 10.03 -3.70 5.27
C ILE A 30 9.85 -3.86 3.76
N ALA A 31 10.91 -3.61 3.00
CA ALA A 31 10.93 -3.78 1.56
C ALA A 31 10.54 -5.22 1.15
N ILE A 32 11.15 -6.24 1.76
CA ILE A 32 10.83 -7.64 1.50
C ILE A 32 9.36 -7.95 1.85
N GLY A 33 8.89 -7.50 3.02
CA GLY A 33 7.49 -7.70 3.43
C GLY A 33 6.49 -7.11 2.43
N LEU A 34 6.75 -5.90 1.96
CA LEU A 34 5.92 -5.22 0.97
C LEU A 34 5.95 -5.93 -0.40
N LEU A 35 7.13 -6.36 -0.87
CA LEU A 35 7.27 -7.09 -2.13
C LEU A 35 6.52 -8.43 -2.10
N ILE A 36 6.63 -9.19 -1.01
CA ILE A 36 5.93 -10.47 -0.83
C ILE A 36 4.41 -10.28 -0.84
N MET A 37 3.91 -9.19 -0.26
CA MET A 37 2.47 -8.88 -0.24
C MET A 37 1.94 -8.33 -1.57
N MET A 38 2.75 -7.59 -2.33
CA MET A 38 2.34 -7.08 -3.65
C MET A 38 2.32 -8.16 -4.73
N TYR A 39 3.25 -9.11 -4.68
CA TYR A 39 3.33 -10.21 -5.64
C TYR A 39 2.00 -10.95 -5.89
N PRO A 40 1.23 -11.42 -4.88
CA PRO A 40 -0.02 -12.13 -5.10
C PRO A 40 -1.11 -11.25 -5.73
N ILE A 41 -1.14 -9.95 -5.44
CA ILE A 41 -2.12 -9.03 -6.01
C ILE A 41 -1.86 -8.84 -7.51
N LEU A 42 -0.60 -8.63 -7.89
CA LEU A 42 -0.23 -8.40 -9.29
C LEU A 42 -0.35 -9.66 -10.14
N CYS A 43 -0.08 -10.82 -9.56
CA CYS A 43 -0.34 -12.10 -10.23
C CYS A 43 -1.83 -12.26 -10.62
N LYS A 44 -2.79 -11.61 -9.93
CA LYS A 44 -4.22 -11.71 -10.27
C LYS A 44 -4.64 -10.84 -11.46
N VAL A 45 -3.83 -9.89 -11.87
CA VAL A 45 -4.19 -8.93 -12.92
C VAL A 45 -4.21 -9.63 -14.28
N ARG A 46 -5.34 -9.56 -15.00
CA ARG A 46 -5.50 -10.04 -16.39
C ARG A 46 -5.11 -8.95 -17.38
N PHE A 47 -3.83 -8.91 -17.75
CA PHE A 47 -3.28 -7.90 -18.65
C PHE A 47 -3.95 -7.87 -20.04
N GLU A 48 -4.45 -9.00 -20.52
CA GLU A 48 -5.14 -9.13 -21.80
C GLU A 48 -6.50 -8.42 -21.76
N SER A 49 -7.23 -8.56 -20.66
CA SER A 49 -8.48 -7.82 -20.45
C SER A 49 -8.20 -6.34 -20.17
N LEU A 50 -7.11 -5.98 -19.50
CA LEU A 50 -6.77 -4.57 -19.25
C LEU A 50 -6.60 -3.75 -20.53
N TYR A 51 -5.97 -4.31 -21.56
CA TYR A 51 -5.75 -3.62 -22.83
C TYR A 51 -7.07 -3.37 -23.57
N GLU A 52 -7.94 -4.39 -23.61
CA GLU A 52 -9.28 -4.27 -24.20
C GLU A 52 -10.14 -3.26 -23.42
N LEU A 53 -9.98 -3.23 -22.09
CA LEU A 53 -10.67 -2.29 -21.23
C LEU A 53 -10.19 -0.83 -21.46
N LEU A 54 -8.88 -0.60 -21.58
CA LEU A 54 -8.34 0.75 -21.80
C LEU A 54 -8.67 1.32 -23.19
N SER A 55 -8.96 0.46 -24.18
CA SER A 55 -9.24 0.86 -25.57
C SER A 55 -10.69 1.36 -25.76
N HIS A 56 -11.63 0.97 -24.91
CA HIS A 56 -13.00 1.45 -24.97
C HIS A 56 -13.13 2.88 -24.40
N LYS A 57 -13.29 3.87 -25.29
CA LYS A 57 -13.48 5.29 -24.94
C LYS A 57 -14.66 5.56 -23.98
N GLY A 58 -15.66 4.67 -23.94
CA GLY A 58 -16.77 4.75 -22.99
C GLY A 58 -16.36 4.51 -21.54
N MET A 59 -15.36 3.66 -21.29
CA MET A 59 -14.91 3.36 -19.93
C MET A 59 -13.99 4.41 -19.34
N TRP A 60 -13.36 5.26 -20.14
CA TRP A 60 -12.63 6.42 -19.60
C TRP A 60 -13.53 7.31 -18.74
N LYS A 61 -14.79 7.49 -19.13
CA LYS A 61 -15.78 8.21 -18.32
C LYS A 61 -16.08 7.46 -17.01
N GLN A 62 -16.16 6.13 -17.05
CA GLN A 62 -16.38 5.31 -15.85
C GLN A 62 -15.15 5.26 -14.93
N ILE A 63 -13.93 5.22 -15.48
CA ILE A 63 -12.69 5.26 -14.71
C ILE A 63 -12.57 6.60 -13.99
N ILE A 64 -12.80 7.71 -14.69
CA ILE A 64 -12.80 9.05 -14.09
C ILE A 64 -13.89 9.15 -13.01
N PHE A 65 -15.09 8.63 -13.29
CA PHE A 65 -16.16 8.56 -12.31
C PHE A 65 -15.76 7.71 -11.09
N SER A 66 -15.14 6.54 -11.28
CA SER A 66 -14.68 5.67 -10.20
C SER A 66 -13.58 6.33 -9.36
N ILE A 67 -12.63 7.03 -9.99
CA ILE A 67 -11.59 7.77 -9.28
C ILE A 67 -12.24 8.86 -8.42
N PHE A 68 -13.16 9.64 -8.99
CA PHE A 68 -13.88 10.67 -8.25
C PHE A 68 -14.69 10.09 -7.09
N MET A 69 -15.46 9.03 -7.34
CA MET A 69 -16.24 8.34 -6.30
C MET A 69 -15.32 7.77 -5.20
N ASN A 70 -14.18 7.18 -5.55
CA ASN A 70 -13.30 6.54 -4.59
C ASN A 70 -12.48 7.55 -3.77
N TRP A 71 -12.04 8.64 -4.39
CA TRP A 71 -11.25 9.66 -3.70
C TRP A 71 -12.10 10.65 -2.90
N VAL A 72 -13.33 10.93 -3.34
CA VAL A 72 -14.18 11.95 -2.72
C VAL A 72 -15.38 11.34 -2.02
N ILE A 73 -15.99 10.28 -2.54
CA ILE A 73 -17.25 9.79 -1.96
C ILE A 73 -17.03 8.66 -0.97
N ALA A 74 -16.13 7.71 -1.25
CA ALA A 74 -15.85 6.58 -0.36
C ALA A 74 -15.36 7.01 1.04
N PRO A 75 -14.44 7.98 1.21
CA PRO A 75 -13.99 8.39 2.54
C PRO A 75 -15.11 9.04 3.37
N PHE A 76 -15.95 9.87 2.73
CA PHE A 76 -17.05 10.56 3.40
C PHE A 76 -18.19 9.61 3.76
N LEU A 77 -18.51 8.67 2.86
CA LEU A 77 -19.51 7.63 3.15
C LEU A 77 -19.05 6.70 4.27
N MET A 78 -17.78 6.30 4.30
CA MET A 78 -17.24 5.44 5.36
C MET A 78 -17.43 6.08 6.74
N VAL A 79 -17.10 7.37 6.86
CA VAL A 79 -17.28 8.16 8.09
C VAL A 79 -18.75 8.22 8.49
N LEU A 80 -19.65 8.52 7.54
CA LEU A 80 -21.07 8.67 7.81
C LEU A 80 -21.71 7.33 8.25
N VAL A 81 -21.40 6.23 7.55
CA VAL A 81 -21.90 4.89 7.87
C VAL A 81 -21.43 4.46 9.25
N TRP A 82 -20.15 4.65 9.58
CA TRP A 82 -19.63 4.28 10.90
C TRP A 82 -20.28 5.07 12.03
N THR A 83 -20.56 6.35 11.78
CA THR A 83 -21.27 7.21 12.73
C THR A 83 -22.70 6.74 12.95
N GLY A 84 -23.41 6.41 11.86
CA GLY A 84 -24.77 5.85 11.93
C GLY A 84 -24.81 4.51 12.67
N LEU A 85 -23.83 3.63 12.45
CA LEU A 85 -23.72 2.34 13.14
C LEU A 85 -23.38 2.48 14.63
N ALA A 86 -22.60 3.49 15.00
CA ALA A 86 -22.25 3.77 16.39
C ALA A 86 -23.37 4.48 17.18
N GLY A 87 -24.51 4.77 16.55
CA GLY A 87 -25.58 5.56 17.15
C GLY A 87 -25.17 7.00 17.48
N GLY A 88 -24.10 7.48 16.84
CA GLY A 88 -23.50 8.78 17.08
C GLY A 88 -24.15 9.88 16.26
N ASP A 89 -24.00 11.11 16.72
CA ASP A 89 -24.47 12.29 16.01
C ASP A 89 -23.53 12.61 14.82
N GLY A 90 -24.12 12.74 13.63
CA GLY A 90 -23.42 13.02 12.38
C GLY A 90 -22.65 14.35 12.37
N GLU A 91 -23.14 15.35 13.11
CA GLU A 91 -22.54 16.68 13.20
C GLU A 91 -21.22 16.63 13.98
N TYR A 92 -21.20 15.94 15.13
CA TYR A 92 -19.99 15.76 15.93
C TYR A 92 -18.94 14.93 15.22
N CYS A 93 -19.33 13.90 14.47
CA CYS A 93 -18.38 13.14 13.67
C CYS A 93 -17.75 13.99 12.56
N ALA A 94 -18.56 14.76 11.83
CA ALA A 94 -18.07 15.65 10.79
C ALA A 94 -17.07 16.68 11.36
N ILE A 95 -17.38 17.25 12.53
CA ILE A 95 -16.48 18.17 13.24
C ILE A 95 -15.18 17.44 13.63
N LEU A 96 -15.25 16.23 14.16
CA LEU A 96 -14.08 15.47 14.61
C LEU A 96 -13.16 15.07 13.44
N VAL A 97 -13.74 14.72 12.28
CA VAL A 97 -12.99 14.47 11.04
C VAL A 97 -12.33 15.75 10.53
N ALA A 98 -13.04 16.87 10.52
CA ALA A 98 -12.49 18.15 10.13
C ALA A 98 -11.31 18.56 11.04
N ILE A 99 -11.47 18.42 12.36
CA ILE A 99 -10.41 18.67 13.34
C ILE A 99 -9.23 17.73 13.12
N ASN A 100 -9.47 16.42 12.92
CA ASN A 100 -8.40 15.46 12.64
C ASN A 100 -7.62 15.84 11.37
N SER A 101 -8.29 16.28 10.31
CA SER A 101 -7.62 16.76 9.09
C SER A 101 -6.80 18.04 9.32
N ILE A 102 -7.31 19.00 10.13
CA ILE A 102 -6.56 20.21 10.49
C ILE A 102 -5.32 19.85 11.34
N LEU A 103 -5.50 18.99 12.34
CA LEU A 103 -4.40 18.52 13.18
C LEU A 103 -3.38 17.74 12.36
N GLN A 104 -3.80 16.87 11.44
CA GLN A 104 -2.88 16.19 10.53
C GLN A 104 -2.15 17.17 9.62
N MET A 105 -2.83 18.16 9.05
CA MET A 105 -2.20 19.16 8.19
C MET A 105 -1.11 19.96 8.93
N VAL A 106 -1.37 20.34 10.18
CA VAL A 106 -0.46 21.17 10.97
C VAL A 106 0.62 20.34 11.67
N LEU A 107 0.27 19.19 12.27
CA LEU A 107 1.17 18.42 13.12
C LEU A 107 1.96 17.34 12.38
N PHE A 108 1.47 16.83 11.24
CA PHE A 108 2.13 15.71 10.57
C PHE A 108 3.53 16.09 10.08
N ALA A 109 3.69 17.25 9.45
CA ALA A 109 4.98 17.69 8.94
C ALA A 109 6.00 17.99 10.08
N PRO A 110 5.66 18.76 11.13
CA PRO A 110 6.54 18.95 12.29
C PRO A 110 6.89 17.65 13.00
N LEU A 111 5.93 16.73 13.17
CA LEU A 111 6.16 15.44 13.79
C LEU A 111 7.13 14.59 12.95
N ALA A 112 6.96 14.58 11.62
CA ALA A 112 7.88 13.88 10.72
C ALA A 112 9.32 14.43 10.83
N VAL A 113 9.48 15.76 10.85
CA VAL A 113 10.79 16.40 11.02
C VAL A 113 11.37 16.09 12.40
N PHE A 114 10.56 16.10 13.46
CA PHE A 114 10.99 15.75 14.82
C PHE A 114 11.48 14.30 14.89
N PHE A 115 10.73 13.33 14.37
CA PHE A 115 11.16 11.93 14.37
C PHE A 115 12.44 11.72 13.57
N ILE A 116 12.55 12.31 12.37
CA ILE A 116 13.72 12.10 11.50
C ILE A 116 14.97 12.78 12.08
N ARG A 117 14.86 14.04 12.53
CA ARG A 117 16.02 14.80 13.02
C ARG A 117 16.39 14.48 14.46
N VAL A 118 15.41 14.47 15.38
CA VAL A 118 15.67 14.36 16.82
C VAL A 118 15.89 12.92 17.26
N ILE A 119 15.07 12.00 16.77
CA ILE A 119 15.17 10.58 17.13
C ILE A 119 16.12 9.86 16.17
N GLY A 120 16.00 10.13 14.87
CA GLY A 120 16.83 9.52 13.83
C GLY A 120 18.27 10.03 13.73
N HIS A 121 18.59 11.18 14.34
CA HIS A 121 19.91 11.83 14.28
C HIS A 121 20.42 12.05 12.82
N GLU A 122 19.52 12.25 11.86
CA GLU A 122 19.90 12.48 10.45
C GLU A 122 19.79 13.98 10.10
N ASP A 123 20.93 14.67 10.01
CA ASP A 123 21.01 16.12 9.78
C ASP A 123 20.70 16.57 8.32
N GLN A 124 20.68 15.64 7.35
CA GLN A 124 20.55 15.98 5.91
C GLN A 124 19.16 15.76 5.28
N ALA A 125 18.10 15.59 6.06
CA ALA A 125 16.85 14.97 5.59
C ALA A 125 15.85 15.84 4.77
N LEU A 126 16.17 17.07 4.32
CA LEU A 126 15.13 17.98 3.77
C LEU A 126 15.26 18.38 2.30
N HIS A 127 16.12 17.71 1.52
CA HIS A 127 15.98 17.73 0.06
C HIS A 127 15.35 16.41 -0.40
N ILE A 128 14.02 16.35 -0.34
CA ILE A 128 13.25 15.25 -0.94
C ILE A 128 13.44 15.34 -2.45
N SER A 129 14.43 14.61 -2.94
CA SER A 129 14.72 14.49 -4.35
C SER A 129 13.59 13.70 -5.00
N TYR A 130 12.93 14.30 -5.99
CA TYR A 130 11.95 13.63 -6.83
C TYR A 130 12.49 12.29 -7.36
N THR A 131 13.79 12.24 -7.67
CA THR A 131 14.48 11.04 -8.15
C THR A 131 14.43 9.89 -7.14
N VAL A 132 14.55 10.15 -5.85
CA VAL A 132 14.49 9.10 -4.82
C VAL A 132 13.09 8.52 -4.76
N VAL A 133 12.07 9.38 -4.71
CA VAL A 133 10.67 8.96 -4.66
C VAL A 133 10.30 8.16 -5.93
N ALA A 134 10.66 8.68 -7.10
CA ALA A 134 10.41 8.01 -8.38
C ALA A 134 11.12 6.65 -8.45
N THR A 135 12.35 6.55 -7.95
CA THR A 135 13.10 5.30 -7.92
C THR A 135 12.47 4.30 -6.94
N SER A 136 12.07 4.73 -5.74
CA SER A 136 11.38 3.85 -4.76
C SER A 136 10.08 3.32 -5.35
N VAL A 137 9.24 4.19 -5.93
CA VAL A 137 7.98 3.76 -6.58
C VAL A 137 8.26 2.81 -7.73
N GLY A 138 9.22 3.14 -8.60
CA GLY A 138 9.61 2.30 -9.73
C GLY A 138 10.11 0.92 -9.30
N VAL A 139 10.89 0.83 -8.22
CA VAL A 139 11.41 -0.43 -7.69
C VAL A 139 10.30 -1.25 -7.03
N PHE A 140 9.52 -0.64 -6.14
CA PHE A 140 8.48 -1.34 -5.39
C PHE A 140 7.26 -1.72 -6.23
N LEU A 141 6.95 -0.97 -7.29
CA LEU A 141 5.90 -1.34 -8.24
C LEU A 141 6.44 -2.22 -9.37
N GLY A 142 7.61 -1.87 -9.92
CA GLY A 142 8.16 -2.49 -11.11
C GLY A 142 8.67 -3.91 -10.88
N ILE A 143 9.37 -4.19 -9.77
CA ILE A 143 9.90 -5.53 -9.49
C ILE A 143 8.77 -6.56 -9.34
N PRO A 144 7.75 -6.34 -8.47
CA PRO A 144 6.63 -7.27 -8.36
C PRO A 144 5.84 -7.42 -9.66
N LEU A 145 5.69 -6.35 -10.44
CA LEU A 145 4.98 -6.39 -11.73
C LEU A 145 5.76 -7.23 -12.75
N ALA A 146 7.06 -6.99 -12.89
CA ALA A 146 7.93 -7.77 -13.78
C ALA A 146 7.97 -9.24 -13.36
N ALA A 147 8.08 -9.53 -12.06
CA ALA A 147 8.01 -10.88 -11.54
C ALA A 147 6.67 -11.55 -11.84
N ALA A 148 5.54 -10.86 -11.66
CA ALA A 148 4.22 -11.39 -11.98
C ALA A 148 4.06 -11.70 -13.48
N VAL A 149 4.52 -10.81 -14.36
CA VAL A 149 4.46 -10.99 -15.82
C VAL A 149 5.37 -12.15 -16.27
N LEU A 150 6.60 -12.23 -15.73
CA LEU A 150 7.54 -13.31 -16.03
C LEU A 150 7.00 -14.66 -15.54
N THR A 151 6.55 -14.74 -14.29
CA THR A 151 5.91 -15.94 -13.74
C THR A 151 4.77 -16.36 -14.66
N ARG A 152 3.88 -15.45 -15.03
CA ARG A 152 2.74 -15.78 -15.91
C ARG A 152 3.18 -16.25 -17.30
N SER A 153 4.18 -15.61 -17.89
CA SER A 153 4.68 -15.94 -19.24
C SER A 153 5.33 -17.32 -19.26
N ILE A 154 6.14 -17.64 -18.25
CA ILE A 154 6.81 -18.93 -18.10
C ILE A 154 5.78 -20.04 -17.83
N PHE A 155 4.82 -19.80 -16.92
CA PHE A 155 3.79 -20.79 -16.61
C PHE A 155 2.86 -21.07 -17.80
N ARG A 156 2.54 -20.05 -18.61
CA ARG A 156 1.78 -20.25 -19.85
C ARG A 156 2.57 -21.07 -20.88
N ALA A 157 3.88 -20.91 -20.95
CA ALA A 157 4.74 -21.66 -21.86
C ALA A 157 4.96 -23.12 -21.43
N MET A 158 5.03 -23.39 -20.12
CA MET A 158 5.35 -24.72 -19.59
C MET A 158 4.14 -25.61 -19.26
N ALA A 159 3.05 -25.05 -18.73
CA ALA A 159 1.96 -25.84 -18.11
C ALA A 159 0.66 -25.93 -18.96
N GLY A 160 0.65 -25.34 -20.15
CA GLY A 160 -0.53 -25.28 -21.02
C GLY A 160 -1.62 -24.31 -20.54
N PRO A 161 -2.53 -23.87 -21.44
CA PRO A 161 -3.53 -22.84 -21.14
C PRO A 161 -4.53 -23.23 -20.02
N GLU A 162 -4.80 -24.52 -19.84
CA GLU A 162 -5.75 -25.05 -18.85
C GLU A 162 -5.23 -24.94 -17.39
N TRP A 163 -3.93 -25.15 -17.16
CA TRP A 163 -3.36 -25.10 -15.80
C TRP A 163 -3.19 -23.66 -15.31
N ALA A 164 -2.86 -22.73 -16.20
CA ALA A 164 -2.80 -21.30 -15.89
C ALA A 164 -4.15 -20.82 -15.33
N ILE A 165 -5.26 -21.15 -15.99
CA ILE A 165 -6.62 -20.81 -15.54
C ILE A 165 -6.90 -21.39 -14.14
N LYS A 166 -6.52 -22.64 -13.88
CA LYS A 166 -6.77 -23.31 -12.59
C LYS A 166 -5.95 -22.74 -11.43
N SER A 167 -4.72 -22.33 -11.68
CA SER A 167 -3.87 -21.66 -10.67
C SER A 167 -4.41 -20.27 -10.30
N TYR A 168 -4.93 -19.51 -11.28
CA TYR A 168 -5.58 -18.22 -11.05
C TYR A 168 -6.78 -18.32 -10.09
N THR A 169 -7.64 -19.33 -10.27
CA THR A 169 -8.81 -19.57 -9.39
C THR A 169 -8.39 -19.90 -7.96
N ARG A 170 -7.28 -20.63 -7.79
CA ARG A 170 -6.75 -21.00 -6.46
C ARG A 170 -6.08 -19.83 -5.73
N SER A 171 -5.45 -18.91 -6.46
CA SER A 171 -4.93 -17.64 -5.93
C SER A 171 -6.02 -16.68 -5.47
N PHE A 172 -7.24 -16.80 -6.03
CA PHE A 172 -8.41 -16.03 -5.60
C PHE A 172 -8.86 -16.42 -4.18
N GLN A 173 -8.80 -17.73 -3.85
CA GLN A 173 -9.19 -18.25 -2.54
C GLN A 173 -8.23 -17.84 -1.41
N LEU A 174 -6.91 -17.78 -1.68
CA LEU A 174 -5.89 -17.44 -0.68
C LEU A 174 -5.94 -15.98 -0.19
N SER A 175 -6.52 -15.05 -0.97
CA SER A 175 -6.66 -13.65 -0.50
C SER A 175 -7.88 -13.40 0.36
N GLU A 176 -8.93 -14.22 0.25
CA GLU A 176 -10.06 -14.10 1.19
C GLU A 176 -9.57 -14.36 2.62
N TRP A 177 -8.65 -15.32 2.80
CA TRP A 177 -7.98 -15.55 4.08
C TRP A 177 -7.11 -14.38 4.55
N GLN A 178 -6.40 -13.67 3.65
CA GLN A 178 -5.62 -12.47 4.05
C GLN A 178 -6.50 -11.28 4.43
N LEU A 179 -7.61 -11.05 3.72
CA LEU A 179 -8.59 -10.02 4.08
C LEU A 179 -9.28 -10.37 5.40
N HIS A 180 -9.63 -11.65 5.62
CA HIS A 180 -10.21 -12.11 6.88
C HIS A 180 -9.27 -11.82 8.06
N TRP A 181 -7.98 -12.15 7.94
CA TRP A 181 -6.98 -11.87 8.98
C TRP A 181 -6.81 -10.38 9.32
N TRP A 182 -7.01 -9.45 8.37
CA TRP A 182 -6.91 -8.00 8.63
C TRP A 182 -8.18 -7.40 9.28
N PHE A 183 -9.35 -8.00 9.05
CA PHE A 183 -10.61 -7.55 9.66
C PHE A 183 -10.93 -8.25 10.99
N THR A 184 -10.30 -9.40 11.28
CA THR A 184 -10.55 -10.18 12.51
C THR A 184 -9.41 -10.14 13.53
N SER A 185 -8.41 -9.26 13.37
CA SER A 185 -7.29 -9.10 14.31
C SER A 185 -7.23 -7.71 14.92
#